data_AF-A0AAX1ZZV2-F1
#
_entry.id   AF-A0AAX1ZZV2-F1
#
_cell.length_a   1.000
_cell.length_b   1.000
_cell.length_c   1.000
_cell.angle_alpha   90.00
_cell.angle_beta   90.00
_cell.angle_gamma   90.00
#
_symmetry.space_group_name_H-M   'P 1'
#
loop_
_entity.id
_entity.type
_entity.pdbx_description
1 polymer ?
#
loop_
_entity_poly.entity_id
_entity_poly.type
_entity_poly.pdbx_seq_one_letter_code
_entity_poly.pdbx_strand_id
1 'polypeptide(L)'
;MKPQASEEIRTMVKPKPILKWAGGKQQMLDVLLPQVPKQYNRYIEPFFGGGALFFALTPKDAIIADSNPELINLYRVVADNVEELISILKEMKNDESFYYEVRGLDPDLLSPVERAARTIYLNRTCYNGLYRVNRKGQFNVPYGKYKNPKICDEENLRAASNALQDVLIVEGDYKDVLREHARPGDFIFLDPPYLPVGKYSDFKRYTKEQFYEEDHIELAQEVDRLHELGCYVILTNSNHPLVHELYGKYAISVHKTRRNINSDASKRTGEDVMVKVEPKQRIFIVPEPVKLPSQMDKYPPTRFMGSKQNLLEHIWSVASHFQFDSVLDLFSGSGVVSYMFKTQGKQVFSNDYMAFSHYFTKAMVENSFVTLTDQDIELLFDKSTPRDNFVSETFKDLYFNDEDNEFIDTIRANLDRLKNEYKQAIAISALVRACLKKRPRGIFTYTGYRYDDGRRDLTLTLQQQFLEAVTQVNGAVFDNGKMSKSRYGDAMDCRQKADLVYIDPPYYSPLSDNDYVRRYHFVEGIARNWKGVEMQWHTKTKKFKSYPTPFSSIKGAHDAFDLLFKRHQNSILIVSYSSNSLPTKDEMLALMAKYKKRVEVVSIDHRYSFGNQGHKVGDNNNQVQEYLFVGF
;
A
#
# COMPACT_ATOMS: atom_id res chain seq x y z
N MET A 1 -31.21 38.14 36.59
CA MET A 1 -32.10 37.94 35.42
C MET A 1 -31.40 38.49 34.18
N LYS A 2 -30.83 37.63 33.36
CA LYS A 2 -30.40 37.96 31.99
C LYS A 2 -31.50 37.47 31.04
N PRO A 3 -31.82 38.18 29.94
CA PRO A 3 -32.89 37.76 29.05
C PRO A 3 -32.46 36.53 28.24
N GLN A 4 -33.34 35.54 28.16
CA GLN A 4 -33.26 34.42 27.21
C GLN A 4 -33.42 34.97 25.80
N ALA A 5 -32.38 34.83 24.97
CA ALA A 5 -32.53 34.88 23.53
C ALA A 5 -32.92 33.47 23.07
N SER A 6 -34.17 33.34 22.62
CA SER A 6 -34.66 32.18 21.88
C SER A 6 -34.01 32.17 20.50
N GLU A 7 -32.99 31.33 20.32
CA GLU A 7 -32.39 31.07 19.02
C GLU A 7 -33.26 30.01 18.33
N GLU A 8 -34.15 30.46 17.43
CA GLU A 8 -34.86 29.58 16.51
C GLU A 8 -33.84 28.83 15.66
N ILE A 9 -33.82 27.50 15.76
CA ILE A 9 -33.04 26.63 14.86
C ILE A 9 -33.63 26.78 13.46
N ARG A 10 -33.16 27.77 12.69
CA ARG A 10 -33.39 27.84 11.25
C ARG A 10 -32.72 26.62 10.62
N THR A 11 -33.51 25.71 10.07
CA THR A 11 -33.00 24.63 9.22
C THR A 11 -32.16 25.22 8.10
N MET A 12 -30.84 25.02 8.14
CA MET A 12 -29.93 25.52 7.11
C MET A 12 -30.28 24.87 5.76
N VAL A 13 -30.72 25.69 4.80
CA VAL A 13 -31.03 25.24 3.43
C VAL A 13 -29.72 24.83 2.76
N LYS A 14 -29.61 23.56 2.33
CA LYS A 14 -28.43 23.08 1.60
C LYS A 14 -28.39 23.74 0.20
N PRO A 15 -27.26 24.34 -0.22
CA PRO A 15 -27.18 24.99 -1.52
C PRO A 15 -27.35 23.99 -2.66
N LYS A 16 -27.92 24.46 -3.76
CA LYS A 16 -28.13 23.71 -4.99
C LYS A 16 -27.74 24.58 -6.19
N PRO A 17 -27.42 23.96 -7.34
CA PRO A 17 -27.20 24.66 -8.61
C PRO A 17 -28.24 25.76 -8.90
N ILE A 18 -27.73 26.97 -9.15
CA ILE A 18 -28.54 28.18 -9.37
C ILE A 18 -29.15 28.19 -10.77
N LEU A 19 -28.46 27.60 -11.74
CA LEU A 19 -28.92 27.50 -13.13
C LEU A 19 -29.36 26.07 -13.47
N LYS A 20 -30.32 25.98 -14.40
CA LYS A 20 -30.47 24.76 -15.20
C LYS A 20 -29.32 24.75 -16.19
N TRP A 21 -28.40 23.79 -16.06
CA TRP A 21 -27.23 23.70 -16.92
C TRP A 21 -27.23 22.40 -17.71
N ALA A 22 -26.86 22.49 -18.99
CA ALA A 22 -26.68 21.30 -19.81
C ALA A 22 -25.53 20.46 -19.22
N GLY A 23 -25.75 19.16 -19.06
CA GLY A 23 -24.76 18.27 -18.43
C GLY A 23 -24.73 18.28 -16.90
N GLY A 24 -25.62 19.03 -16.22
CA GLY A 24 -25.63 19.13 -14.75
C GLY A 24 -25.65 17.78 -14.03
N LYS A 25 -24.63 17.53 -13.20
CA LYS A 25 -24.35 16.24 -12.55
C LYS A 25 -25.20 15.91 -11.33
N GLN A 26 -26.32 16.59 -11.13
CA GLN A 26 -27.25 16.30 -10.02
C GLN A 26 -27.71 14.84 -10.00
N GLN A 27 -27.94 14.23 -11.17
CA GLN A 27 -28.35 12.82 -11.28
C GLN A 27 -27.23 11.83 -10.99
N MET A 28 -25.97 12.27 -11.03
CA MET A 28 -24.80 11.43 -10.77
C MET A 28 -24.24 11.60 -9.36
N LEU A 29 -24.83 12.46 -8.51
CA LEU A 29 -24.31 12.71 -7.16
C LEU A 29 -24.25 11.45 -6.30
N ASP A 30 -25.22 10.54 -6.41
CA ASP A 30 -25.22 9.26 -5.69
C ASP A 30 -24.05 8.34 -6.08
N VAL A 31 -23.51 8.54 -7.28
CA VAL A 31 -22.33 7.82 -7.80
C VAL A 31 -21.05 8.57 -7.47
N LEU A 32 -21.04 9.90 -7.62
CA LEU A 32 -19.85 10.73 -7.45
C LEU A 32 -19.44 10.86 -5.98
N LEU A 33 -20.39 11.13 -5.07
CA LEU A 33 -20.09 11.39 -3.65
C LEU A 33 -19.35 10.23 -2.96
N PRO A 34 -19.71 8.94 -3.17
CA PRO A 34 -18.96 7.83 -2.59
C PRO A 34 -17.53 7.67 -3.13
N GLN A 35 -17.21 8.30 -4.26
CA GLN A 35 -15.91 8.19 -4.93
C GLN A 35 -14.95 9.32 -4.56
N VAL A 36 -15.48 10.40 -3.96
CA VAL A 36 -14.69 11.52 -3.46
C VAL A 36 -13.67 11.01 -2.42
N PRO A 37 -12.40 11.44 -2.49
CA PRO A 37 -11.39 11.05 -1.52
C PRO A 37 -11.84 11.38 -0.09
N LYS A 38 -11.60 10.46 0.86
CA LYS A 38 -11.95 10.69 2.28
C LYS A 38 -11.20 11.88 2.88
N GLN A 39 -10.01 12.17 2.36
CA GLN A 39 -9.17 13.31 2.72
C GLN A 39 -8.55 13.87 1.44
N TYR A 40 -8.61 15.19 1.29
CA TYR A 40 -7.95 15.96 0.24
C TYR A 40 -7.67 17.36 0.77
N ASN A 41 -6.76 18.08 0.13
CA ASN A 41 -6.37 19.43 0.53
C ASN A 41 -7.39 20.46 0.04
N ARG A 42 -7.34 20.77 -1.26
CA ARG A 42 -8.23 21.73 -1.92
C ARG A 42 -9.11 21.05 -2.96
N TYR A 43 -10.31 21.59 -3.18
CA TYR A 43 -11.18 21.23 -4.29
C TYR A 43 -10.95 22.13 -5.51
N ILE A 44 -10.80 21.56 -6.71
CA ILE A 44 -10.67 22.33 -7.94
C ILE A 44 -11.66 21.82 -8.99
N GLU A 45 -12.51 22.70 -9.51
CA GLU A 45 -13.49 22.39 -10.57
C GLU A 45 -13.38 23.43 -11.69
N PRO A 46 -12.53 23.18 -12.72
CA PRO A 46 -12.25 24.14 -13.79
C PRO A 46 -13.27 24.11 -14.94
N PHE A 47 -14.29 23.25 -14.84
CA PHE A 47 -15.46 23.19 -15.72
C PHE A 47 -16.72 23.37 -14.89
N PHE A 48 -16.84 24.52 -14.23
CA PHE A 48 -17.80 24.69 -13.13
C PHE A 48 -19.26 24.55 -13.57
N GLY A 49 -19.65 25.15 -14.69
CA GLY A 49 -21.03 25.07 -15.19
C GLY A 49 -22.09 25.36 -14.11
N GLY A 50 -22.86 24.33 -13.74
CA GLY A 50 -23.89 24.43 -12.70
C GLY A 50 -23.42 24.23 -11.25
N GLY A 51 -22.18 23.79 -11.02
CA GLY A 51 -21.59 23.57 -9.69
C GLY A 51 -22.23 22.44 -8.87
N ALA A 52 -22.77 21.40 -9.53
CA ALA A 52 -23.57 20.37 -8.85
C ALA A 52 -22.78 19.61 -7.77
N LEU A 53 -21.53 19.21 -8.06
CA LEU A 53 -20.70 18.50 -7.10
C LEU A 53 -20.19 19.46 -6.01
N PHE A 54 -19.72 20.64 -6.38
CA PHE A 54 -19.33 21.70 -5.44
C PHE A 54 -20.41 21.99 -4.38
N PHE A 55 -21.64 22.29 -4.78
CA PHE A 55 -22.72 22.59 -3.83
C PHE A 55 -23.16 21.36 -3.02
N ALA A 56 -22.93 20.14 -3.51
CA ALA A 56 -23.19 18.92 -2.75
C ALA A 56 -22.13 18.69 -1.65
N LEU A 57 -20.88 19.05 -1.92
CA LEU A 57 -19.72 18.88 -1.03
C LEU A 57 -19.52 20.03 -0.04
N THR A 58 -19.79 21.27 -0.46
CA THR A 58 -19.48 22.50 0.29
C THR A 58 -18.04 22.48 0.84
N PRO A 59 -17.03 22.39 -0.04
CA PRO A 59 -15.62 22.31 0.37
C PRO A 59 -15.18 23.58 1.11
N LYS A 60 -14.23 23.45 2.04
CA LYS A 60 -13.71 24.58 2.83
C LYS A 60 -12.70 25.45 2.08
N ASP A 61 -11.89 24.85 1.21
CA ASP A 61 -10.93 25.53 0.33
C ASP A 61 -11.21 25.03 -1.09
N ALA A 62 -11.60 25.95 -1.97
CA ALA A 62 -11.97 25.61 -3.34
C ALA A 62 -11.58 26.68 -4.36
N ILE A 63 -11.29 26.19 -5.56
CA ILE A 63 -11.13 26.99 -6.77
C ILE A 63 -12.16 26.49 -7.78
N ILE A 64 -12.98 27.40 -8.25
CA ILE A 64 -13.93 27.13 -9.34
C ILE A 64 -13.56 27.99 -10.53
N ALA A 65 -13.64 27.41 -11.73
CA ALA A 65 -13.39 28.14 -12.96
C ALA A 65 -14.27 27.67 -14.10
N ASP A 66 -14.42 28.55 -15.08
CA ASP A 66 -15.13 28.29 -16.33
C ASP A 66 -14.64 29.32 -17.36
N SER A 67 -14.64 28.94 -18.64
CA SER A 67 -14.28 29.84 -19.74
C SER A 67 -15.42 30.81 -20.10
N ASN A 68 -16.63 30.61 -19.55
CA ASN A 68 -17.77 31.47 -19.83
C ASN A 68 -17.83 32.70 -18.89
N PRO A 69 -17.53 33.93 -19.38
CA PRO A 69 -17.53 35.14 -18.57
C PRO A 69 -18.89 35.46 -17.94
N GLU A 70 -20.01 35.13 -18.60
CA GLU A 70 -21.36 35.34 -18.03
C GLU A 70 -21.57 34.50 -16.78
N LEU A 71 -21.03 33.29 -16.77
CA LEU A 71 -21.18 32.35 -15.67
C LEU A 71 -20.29 32.77 -14.49
N ILE A 72 -19.06 33.18 -14.76
CA ILE A 72 -18.15 33.67 -13.73
C ILE A 72 -18.65 34.97 -13.11
N ASN A 73 -19.15 35.90 -13.91
CA ASN A 73 -19.81 37.11 -13.39
C ASN A 73 -20.98 36.74 -12.46
N LEU A 74 -21.83 35.80 -12.87
CA LEU A 74 -22.94 35.34 -12.05
C LEU A 74 -22.46 34.83 -10.68
N TYR A 75 -21.50 33.92 -10.63
CA TYR A 75 -21.08 33.33 -9.35
C TYR A 75 -20.32 34.33 -8.47
N ARG A 76 -19.56 35.28 -9.04
CA ARG A 76 -18.97 36.40 -8.30
C ARG A 76 -20.04 37.29 -7.67
N VAL A 77 -21.08 37.65 -8.43
CA VAL A 77 -22.21 38.44 -7.89
C VAL A 77 -22.96 37.68 -6.81
N VAL A 78 -23.16 36.36 -6.97
CA VAL A 78 -23.80 35.56 -5.93
C VAL A 78 -22.93 35.48 -4.67
N ALA A 79 -21.60 35.43 -4.80
CA ALA A 79 -20.71 35.52 -3.65
C ALA A 79 -20.82 36.90 -2.99
N ASP A 80 -20.65 37.99 -3.74
CA ASP A 80 -20.36 39.30 -3.15
C ASP A 80 -21.61 40.20 -2.98
N ASN A 81 -22.64 40.06 -3.82
CA ASN A 81 -23.76 41.00 -3.94
C ASN A 81 -25.14 40.31 -4.01
N VAL A 82 -25.32 39.20 -3.29
CA VAL A 82 -26.53 38.36 -3.39
C VAL A 82 -27.84 39.10 -3.06
N GLU A 83 -27.84 40.02 -2.09
CA GLU A 83 -29.08 40.72 -1.68
C GLU A 83 -29.54 41.72 -2.74
N GLU A 84 -28.60 42.41 -3.41
CA GLU A 84 -28.91 43.30 -4.54
C GLU A 84 -29.44 42.49 -5.73
N LEU A 85 -28.80 41.35 -6.03
CA LEU A 85 -29.26 40.41 -7.04
C LEU A 85 -30.69 39.92 -6.75
N ILE A 86 -30.99 39.55 -5.50
CA ILE A 86 -32.32 39.12 -5.08
C ILE A 86 -33.35 40.24 -5.30
N SER A 87 -33.01 41.48 -4.95
CA SER A 87 -33.89 42.64 -5.13
C SER A 87 -34.28 42.82 -6.60
N ILE A 88 -33.30 42.74 -7.52
CA ILE A 88 -33.58 42.86 -8.96
C ILE A 88 -34.45 41.70 -9.46
N LEU A 89 -34.11 40.46 -9.09
CA LEU A 89 -34.83 39.27 -9.57
C LEU A 89 -36.30 39.22 -9.11
N LYS A 90 -36.64 39.82 -7.97
CA LYS A 90 -38.02 39.90 -7.46
C LYS A 90 -38.94 40.73 -8.35
N GLU A 91 -38.39 41.77 -8.96
CA GLU A 91 -39.14 42.72 -9.80
C GLU A 91 -39.32 42.23 -11.24
N MET A 92 -38.58 41.19 -11.65
CA MET A 92 -38.63 40.66 -13.02
C MET A 92 -39.92 39.88 -13.30
N LYS A 93 -40.64 40.27 -14.35
CA LYS A 93 -41.93 39.68 -14.72
C LYS A 93 -41.76 38.51 -15.69
N ASN A 94 -42.57 37.46 -15.56
CA ASN A 94 -42.61 36.37 -16.53
C ASN A 94 -43.59 36.69 -17.67
N ASP A 95 -43.20 37.58 -18.58
CA ASP A 95 -43.97 37.98 -19.74
C ASP A 95 -43.15 37.82 -21.03
N GLU A 96 -43.80 37.45 -22.14
CA GLU A 96 -43.11 37.20 -23.41
C GLU A 96 -42.45 38.46 -23.98
N SER A 97 -43.12 39.62 -23.89
CA SER A 97 -42.55 40.89 -24.37
C SER A 97 -41.37 41.33 -23.51
N PHE A 98 -41.51 41.24 -22.18
CA PHE A 98 -40.43 41.52 -21.24
C PHE A 98 -39.23 40.57 -21.40
N TYR A 99 -39.48 39.29 -21.71
CA TYR A 99 -38.42 38.34 -22.04
C TYR A 99 -37.56 38.79 -23.23
N TYR A 100 -38.19 39.22 -24.32
CA TYR A 100 -37.44 39.65 -25.51
C TYR A 100 -36.76 41.00 -25.31
N GLU A 101 -37.30 41.88 -24.48
CA GLU A 101 -36.63 43.10 -24.02
C GLU A 101 -35.34 42.76 -23.26
N VAL A 102 -35.43 41.96 -22.19
CA VAL A 102 -34.27 41.54 -21.39
C VAL A 102 -33.26 40.76 -22.24
N ARG A 103 -33.71 39.90 -23.16
CA ARG A 103 -32.84 39.17 -24.08
C ARG A 103 -32.10 40.11 -25.04
N GLY A 104 -32.74 41.20 -25.45
CA GLY A 104 -32.20 42.20 -26.37
C GLY A 104 -31.18 43.14 -25.74
N LEU A 105 -31.11 43.21 -24.40
CA LEU A 105 -30.10 44.00 -23.69
C LEU A 105 -28.68 43.53 -24.05
N ASP A 106 -27.80 44.50 -24.24
CA ASP A 106 -26.38 44.30 -24.43
C ASP A 106 -25.70 44.05 -23.06
N PRO A 107 -25.18 42.84 -22.78
CA PRO A 107 -24.58 42.50 -21.49
C PRO A 107 -23.40 43.40 -21.12
N ASP A 108 -22.69 43.96 -22.10
CA ASP A 108 -21.50 44.78 -21.88
C ASP A 108 -21.85 46.19 -21.37
N LEU A 109 -23.13 46.60 -21.47
CA LEU A 109 -23.65 47.88 -20.96
C LEU A 109 -24.32 47.76 -19.59
N LEU A 110 -24.42 46.54 -19.04
CA LEU A 110 -25.06 46.28 -17.75
C LEU A 110 -24.03 46.26 -16.62
N SER A 111 -24.43 46.67 -15.42
CA SER A 111 -23.63 46.40 -14.23
C SER A 111 -23.49 44.88 -14.00
N PRO A 112 -22.45 44.43 -13.26
CA PRO A 112 -22.27 43.03 -12.92
C PRO A 112 -23.53 42.36 -12.36
N VAL A 113 -24.24 43.04 -11.45
CA VAL A 113 -25.43 42.53 -10.78
C VAL A 113 -26.62 42.43 -11.73
N GLU A 114 -26.85 43.44 -12.58
CA GLU A 114 -27.89 43.41 -13.61
C GLU A 114 -27.63 42.30 -14.65
N ARG A 115 -26.36 42.10 -15.02
CA ARG A 115 -25.95 41.03 -15.93
C ARG A 115 -26.18 39.65 -15.32
N ALA A 116 -25.86 39.46 -14.04
CA ALA A 116 -26.16 38.23 -13.30
C ALA A 116 -27.68 37.97 -13.19
N ALA A 117 -28.46 39.01 -12.89
CA ALA A 117 -29.92 38.93 -12.82
C ALA A 117 -30.51 38.54 -14.18
N ARG A 118 -30.04 39.17 -15.26
CA ARG A 118 -30.39 38.82 -16.65
C ARG A 118 -30.07 37.37 -16.94
N THR A 119 -28.90 36.85 -16.56
CA THR A 119 -28.50 35.46 -16.81
C THR A 119 -29.41 34.46 -16.09
N ILE A 120 -29.72 34.67 -14.81
CA ILE A 120 -30.67 33.82 -14.07
C ILE A 120 -32.06 33.91 -14.71
N TYR A 121 -32.55 35.12 -14.97
CA TYR A 121 -33.88 35.34 -15.53
C TYR A 121 -34.05 34.62 -16.88
N LEU A 122 -33.11 34.82 -17.81
CA LEU A 122 -33.15 34.17 -19.12
C LEU A 122 -33.07 32.65 -18.96
N ASN A 123 -32.22 32.11 -18.10
CA ASN A 123 -32.14 30.67 -17.85
C ASN A 123 -33.45 30.09 -17.28
N ARG A 124 -34.13 30.82 -16.40
CA ARG A 124 -35.37 30.33 -15.76
C ARG A 124 -36.59 30.46 -16.66
N THR A 125 -36.56 31.34 -17.65
CA THR A 125 -37.71 31.67 -18.52
C THR A 125 -37.56 31.19 -19.98
N CYS A 126 -36.34 30.89 -20.47
CA CYS A 126 -36.10 30.41 -21.83
C CYS A 126 -36.47 28.93 -22.03
N TYR A 127 -36.63 28.52 -23.29
CA TYR A 127 -36.92 27.13 -23.63
C TYR A 127 -35.86 26.15 -23.07
N ASN A 128 -36.33 25.23 -22.22
CA ASN A 128 -35.55 24.18 -21.53
C ASN A 128 -34.41 24.66 -20.64
N GLY A 129 -34.35 25.96 -20.29
CA GLY A 129 -33.26 26.53 -19.50
C GLY A 129 -31.89 26.38 -20.18
N LEU A 130 -31.89 26.45 -21.51
CA LEU A 130 -30.70 26.27 -22.32
C LEU A 130 -29.86 27.55 -22.32
N TYR A 131 -28.54 27.43 -22.18
CA TYR A 131 -27.62 28.51 -22.48
C TYR A 131 -27.08 28.33 -23.91
N ARG A 132 -27.47 29.22 -24.83
CA ARG A 132 -27.03 29.15 -26.24
C ARG A 132 -26.83 30.54 -26.82
N VAL A 133 -25.70 30.73 -27.47
CA VAL A 133 -25.33 31.96 -28.15
C VAL A 133 -25.22 31.75 -29.67
N ASN A 134 -25.37 32.83 -30.44
CA ASN A 134 -25.08 32.84 -31.87
C ASN A 134 -23.57 33.05 -32.12
N ARG A 135 -23.14 33.09 -33.39
CA ARG A 135 -21.73 33.35 -33.77
C ARG A 135 -21.21 34.72 -33.31
N LYS A 136 -22.09 35.67 -33.01
CA LYS A 136 -21.76 36.98 -32.45
C LYS A 136 -21.70 36.97 -30.91
N GLY A 137 -21.85 35.81 -30.26
CA GLY A 137 -21.86 35.70 -28.80
C GLY A 137 -23.19 36.08 -28.14
N GLN A 138 -24.23 36.41 -28.91
CA GLN A 138 -25.50 36.88 -28.36
C GLN A 138 -26.42 35.72 -28.03
N PHE A 139 -27.02 35.73 -26.84
CA PHE A 139 -27.98 34.74 -26.39
C PHE A 139 -29.20 34.66 -27.34
N ASN A 140 -29.55 33.46 -27.81
CA ASN A 140 -30.55 33.28 -28.89
C ASN A 140 -31.63 32.22 -28.61
N VAL A 141 -31.86 31.85 -27.36
CA VAL A 141 -32.91 30.88 -27.00
C VAL A 141 -34.29 31.57 -26.98
N PRO A 142 -35.34 30.95 -27.53
CA PRO A 142 -36.70 31.50 -27.47
C PRO A 142 -37.32 31.39 -26.08
N TYR A 143 -38.39 32.14 -25.84
CA TYR A 143 -39.16 32.09 -24.59
C TYR A 143 -39.75 30.69 -24.35
N GLY A 144 -39.69 30.21 -23.10
CA GLY A 144 -40.04 28.83 -22.72
C GLY A 144 -41.51 28.61 -22.36
N LYS A 145 -42.31 29.67 -22.23
CA LYS A 145 -43.75 29.63 -21.91
C LYS A 145 -44.10 28.87 -20.62
N TYR A 146 -43.23 28.96 -19.61
CA TYR A 146 -43.50 28.39 -18.29
C TYR A 146 -44.57 29.19 -17.54
N LYS A 147 -45.48 28.52 -16.82
CA LYS A 147 -46.56 29.19 -16.07
C LYS A 147 -46.04 29.98 -14.86
N ASN A 148 -45.24 29.35 -14.02
CA ASN A 148 -44.63 29.96 -12.82
C ASN A 148 -43.16 29.51 -12.70
N PRO A 149 -42.23 30.05 -13.52
CA PRO A 149 -40.82 29.79 -13.34
C PRO A 149 -40.34 30.38 -12.01
N LYS A 150 -39.53 29.63 -11.26
CA LYS A 150 -38.86 30.13 -10.06
C LYS A 150 -37.70 31.04 -10.48
N ILE A 151 -37.99 32.29 -10.78
CA ILE A 151 -37.03 33.32 -11.22
C ILE A 151 -36.11 33.71 -10.07
N CYS A 152 -36.70 34.03 -8.91
CA CYS A 152 -35.97 34.32 -7.68
C CYS A 152 -36.13 33.14 -6.70
N ASP A 153 -35.03 32.48 -6.36
CA ASP A 153 -34.95 31.46 -5.33
C ASP A 153 -34.12 31.98 -4.16
N GLU A 154 -34.71 32.87 -3.35
CA GLU A 154 -33.99 33.62 -2.33
C GLU A 154 -33.21 32.74 -1.35
N GLU A 155 -33.85 31.67 -0.86
CA GLU A 155 -33.24 30.76 0.11
C GLU A 155 -32.02 30.05 -0.50
N ASN A 156 -32.14 29.58 -1.75
CA ASN A 156 -31.04 28.93 -2.44
C ASN A 156 -29.92 29.91 -2.82
N LEU A 157 -30.26 31.14 -3.21
CA LEU A 157 -29.28 32.17 -3.56
C LEU A 157 -28.44 32.54 -2.33
N ARG A 158 -29.07 32.76 -1.17
CA ARG A 158 -28.35 33.01 0.08
C ARG A 158 -27.51 31.80 0.52
N ALA A 159 -28.04 30.58 0.40
CA ALA A 159 -27.28 29.37 0.70
C ALA A 159 -26.07 29.20 -0.22
N ALA A 160 -26.22 29.49 -1.52
CA ALA A 160 -25.13 29.43 -2.50
C ALA A 160 -24.10 30.53 -2.25
N SER A 161 -24.53 31.75 -1.91
CA SER A 161 -23.66 32.86 -1.51
C SER A 161 -22.77 32.46 -0.34
N ASN A 162 -23.35 31.88 0.72
CA ASN A 162 -22.59 31.38 1.87
C ASN A 162 -21.56 30.31 1.49
N ALA A 163 -21.89 29.42 0.54
CA ALA A 163 -20.96 28.40 0.08
C ALA A 163 -19.80 28.97 -0.77
N LEU A 164 -19.99 30.15 -1.38
CA LEU A 164 -19.04 30.77 -2.30
C LEU A 164 -18.14 31.83 -1.65
N GLN A 165 -18.41 32.26 -0.41
CA GLN A 165 -17.69 33.37 0.27
C GLN A 165 -16.16 33.22 0.27
N ASP A 166 -15.65 32.01 0.48
CA ASP A 166 -14.21 31.74 0.60
C ASP A 166 -13.63 30.99 -0.62
N VAL A 167 -14.34 31.05 -1.75
CA VAL A 167 -13.97 30.33 -2.98
C VAL A 167 -13.25 31.27 -3.94
N LEU A 168 -12.12 30.84 -4.49
CA LEU A 168 -11.48 31.56 -5.58
C LEU A 168 -12.22 31.27 -6.89
N ILE A 169 -12.86 32.31 -7.46
CA ILE A 169 -13.65 32.21 -8.69
C ILE A 169 -12.87 32.80 -9.88
N VAL A 170 -12.40 31.94 -10.78
CA VAL A 170 -11.50 32.29 -11.88
C VAL A 170 -12.23 32.22 -13.23
N GLU A 171 -12.04 33.25 -14.06
CA GLU A 171 -12.39 33.20 -15.48
C GLU A 171 -11.14 32.77 -16.24
N GLY A 172 -11.17 31.61 -16.90
CA GLY A 172 -9.98 31.10 -17.59
C GLY A 172 -10.16 29.72 -18.19
N ASP A 173 -9.20 29.34 -19.04
CA ASP A 173 -9.12 27.98 -19.58
C ASP A 173 -8.70 26.99 -18.49
N TYR A 174 -9.22 25.76 -18.59
CA TYR A 174 -8.96 24.73 -17.60
C TYR A 174 -7.47 24.41 -17.45
N LYS A 175 -6.68 24.48 -18.53
CA LYS A 175 -5.25 24.16 -18.48
C LYS A 175 -4.49 25.16 -17.63
N ASP A 176 -4.77 26.45 -17.80
CA ASP A 176 -4.08 27.51 -17.08
C ASP A 176 -4.42 27.45 -15.59
N VAL A 177 -5.70 27.28 -15.27
CA VAL A 177 -6.19 27.10 -13.89
C VAL A 177 -5.51 25.90 -13.22
N LEU A 178 -5.46 24.74 -13.89
CA LEU A 178 -4.84 23.53 -13.35
C LEU A 178 -3.32 23.66 -13.22
N ARG A 179 -2.65 24.31 -14.16
CA ARG A 179 -1.19 24.53 -14.11
C ARG A 179 -0.79 25.49 -13.00
N GLU A 180 -1.53 26.58 -12.85
CA GLU A 180 -1.23 27.60 -11.85
C GLU A 180 -1.52 27.09 -10.44
N HIS A 181 -2.67 26.41 -10.25
CA HIS A 181 -3.20 26.18 -8.92
C HIS A 181 -3.10 24.75 -8.39
N ALA A 182 -3.07 23.71 -9.25
CA ALA A 182 -3.07 22.33 -8.74
C ALA A 182 -1.78 22.01 -7.97
N ARG A 183 -1.93 21.38 -6.80
CA ARG A 183 -0.83 20.92 -5.93
C ARG A 183 -1.06 19.47 -5.50
N PRO A 184 0.01 18.76 -5.07
CA PRO A 184 -0.14 17.39 -4.57
C PRO A 184 -1.18 17.29 -3.43
N GLY A 185 -2.04 16.26 -3.49
CA GLY A 185 -3.10 16.02 -2.52
C GLY A 185 -4.41 16.79 -2.77
N ASP A 186 -4.48 17.63 -3.81
CA ASP A 186 -5.73 18.28 -4.20
C ASP A 186 -6.70 17.28 -4.84
N PHE A 187 -8.00 17.55 -4.72
CA PHE A 187 -9.07 16.83 -5.41
C PHE A 187 -9.62 17.69 -6.55
N ILE A 188 -9.55 17.14 -7.75
CA ILE A 188 -9.88 17.82 -8.99
C ILE A 188 -11.07 17.10 -9.63
N PHE A 189 -12.15 17.84 -9.90
CA PHE A 189 -13.30 17.34 -10.63
C PHE A 189 -13.35 17.94 -12.03
N LEU A 190 -13.33 17.08 -13.04
CA LEU A 190 -13.29 17.47 -14.46
C LEU A 190 -14.58 17.02 -15.15
N ASP A 191 -15.39 17.98 -15.59
CA ASP A 191 -16.62 17.73 -16.35
C ASP A 191 -16.63 18.50 -17.67
N PRO A 192 -15.73 18.15 -18.62
CA PRO A 192 -15.61 18.85 -19.89
C PRO A 192 -16.89 18.71 -20.74
N PRO A 193 -17.06 19.53 -21.79
CA PRO A 193 -18.04 19.25 -22.83
C PRO A 193 -17.86 17.83 -23.40
N TYR A 194 -18.95 17.08 -23.55
CA TYR A 194 -18.88 15.66 -23.92
C TYR A 194 -18.69 15.42 -25.42
N LEU A 195 -17.98 14.32 -25.74
CA LEU A 195 -17.91 13.80 -27.11
C LEU A 195 -19.30 13.34 -27.60
N PRO A 196 -19.68 13.68 -28.85
CA PRO A 196 -20.94 13.24 -29.45
C PRO A 196 -20.95 11.71 -29.69
N VAL A 197 -22.06 11.05 -29.37
CA VAL A 197 -22.22 9.60 -29.59
C VAL A 197 -23.13 9.37 -30.80
N GLY A 198 -22.54 9.01 -31.95
CA GLY A 198 -23.21 8.57 -33.18
C GLY A 198 -23.27 9.60 -34.34
N LYS A 199 -23.36 9.10 -35.59
CA LYS A 199 -23.28 9.86 -36.88
C LYS A 199 -24.25 11.03 -37.06
N TYR A 200 -25.28 11.17 -36.23
CA TYR A 200 -26.33 12.21 -36.33
C TYR A 200 -26.53 13.03 -35.04
N SER A 201 -25.62 12.91 -34.07
CA SER A 201 -25.73 13.64 -32.80
C SER A 201 -25.18 15.08 -32.95
N ASP A 202 -25.95 15.95 -33.60
CA ASP A 202 -25.65 17.38 -33.72
C ASP A 202 -25.86 18.13 -32.38
N PHE A 203 -25.06 17.79 -31.36
CA PHE A 203 -24.89 18.62 -30.15
C PHE A 203 -23.90 19.79 -30.38
N LYS A 204 -23.62 20.13 -31.64
CA LYS A 204 -22.62 21.11 -32.14
C LYS A 204 -22.98 22.60 -31.92
N ARG A 205 -23.72 22.98 -30.86
CA ARG A 205 -24.33 24.33 -30.78
C ARG A 205 -24.11 25.10 -29.48
N TYR A 206 -23.18 24.71 -28.62
CA TYR A 206 -22.94 25.39 -27.34
C TYR A 206 -21.50 25.89 -27.29
N THR A 207 -21.32 27.16 -26.90
CA THR A 207 -20.09 28.00 -26.88
C THR A 207 -19.48 28.39 -28.24
N LYS A 208 -18.81 29.56 -28.27
CA LYS A 208 -18.14 30.13 -29.46
C LYS A 208 -16.89 29.32 -29.82
N GLU A 209 -16.22 28.79 -28.81
CA GLU A 209 -15.11 27.83 -28.88
C GLU A 209 -15.68 26.43 -28.68
N GLN A 210 -15.29 25.50 -29.55
CA GLN A 210 -15.78 24.13 -29.58
C GLN A 210 -14.71 23.23 -28.96
N PHE A 211 -15.10 22.31 -28.06
CA PHE A 211 -14.22 21.30 -27.49
C PHE A 211 -14.17 20.11 -28.45
N TYR A 212 -13.04 19.94 -29.14
CA TYR A 212 -12.83 18.94 -30.19
C TYR A 212 -12.15 17.68 -29.64
N GLU A 213 -11.95 16.68 -30.50
CA GLU A 213 -11.25 15.45 -30.12
C GLU A 213 -9.81 15.73 -29.64
N GLU A 214 -9.14 16.71 -30.26
CA GLU A 214 -7.81 17.17 -29.87
C GLU A 214 -7.79 17.73 -28.43
N ASP A 215 -8.82 18.48 -28.04
CA ASP A 215 -8.95 19.02 -26.68
C ASP A 215 -9.14 17.90 -25.64
N HIS A 216 -9.82 16.81 -26.02
CA HIS A 216 -9.94 15.63 -25.16
C HIS A 216 -8.62 14.87 -25.01
N ILE A 217 -7.80 14.82 -26.06
CA ILE A 217 -6.44 14.25 -26.01
C ILE A 217 -5.57 15.09 -25.06
N GLU A 218 -5.61 16.42 -25.19
CA GLU A 218 -4.86 17.32 -24.32
C GLU A 218 -5.35 17.26 -22.87
N LEU A 219 -6.65 17.13 -22.64
CA LEU A 219 -7.21 16.91 -21.31
C LEU A 219 -6.70 15.59 -20.71
N ALA A 220 -6.60 14.52 -21.50
CA ALA A 220 -6.05 13.25 -21.03
C ALA A 220 -4.57 13.39 -20.62
N GLN A 221 -3.78 14.14 -21.39
CA GLN A 221 -2.39 14.45 -21.02
C GLN A 221 -2.30 15.27 -19.73
N GLU A 222 -3.23 16.21 -19.53
CA GLU A 222 -3.29 16.99 -18.29
C GLU A 222 -3.70 16.12 -17.09
N VAL A 223 -4.64 15.18 -17.26
CA VAL A 223 -4.99 14.18 -16.25
C VAL A 223 -3.78 13.32 -15.87
N ASP A 224 -2.97 12.90 -16.85
CA ASP A 224 -1.72 12.18 -16.59
C ASP A 224 -0.74 13.01 -15.76
N ARG A 225 -0.58 14.29 -16.10
CA ARG A 225 0.26 15.23 -15.32
C ARG A 225 -0.23 15.35 -13.89
N LEU A 226 -1.54 15.46 -13.68
CA LEU A 226 -2.15 15.57 -12.34
C LEU A 226 -1.97 14.29 -11.51
N HIS A 227 -2.09 13.12 -12.15
CA HIS A 227 -1.77 11.82 -11.56
C HIS A 227 -0.32 11.79 -11.05
N GLU A 228 0.64 12.15 -11.91
CA GLU A 228 2.08 12.20 -11.59
C GLU A 228 2.41 13.25 -10.51
N LEU A 229 1.69 14.37 -10.49
CA LEU A 229 1.80 15.40 -9.48
C LEU A 229 1.32 14.91 -8.10
N GLY A 230 0.47 13.88 -8.07
CA GLY A 230 -0.10 13.33 -6.84
C GLY A 230 -1.45 13.93 -6.46
N CYS A 231 -2.27 14.32 -7.45
CA CYS A 231 -3.64 14.77 -7.24
C CYS A 231 -4.64 13.60 -7.33
N TYR A 232 -5.80 13.76 -6.70
CA TYR A 232 -6.97 12.92 -6.95
C TYR A 232 -7.77 13.53 -8.08
N VAL A 233 -8.16 12.75 -9.09
CA VAL A 233 -9.00 13.24 -10.19
C VAL A 233 -10.23 12.36 -10.37
N ILE A 234 -11.40 13.00 -10.47
CA ILE A 234 -12.61 12.37 -11.00
C ILE A 234 -12.98 13.11 -12.27
N LEU A 235 -13.12 12.36 -13.37
CA LEU A 235 -13.53 12.89 -14.66
C LEU A 235 -14.83 12.23 -15.12
N THR A 236 -15.75 13.02 -15.66
CA THR A 236 -16.98 12.53 -16.29
C THR A 236 -17.00 12.84 -17.79
N ASN A 237 -17.48 11.88 -18.60
CA ASN A 237 -17.60 12.05 -20.05
C ASN A 237 -18.72 11.17 -20.63
N SER A 238 -18.98 11.25 -21.93
CA SER A 238 -19.88 10.32 -22.62
C SER A 238 -19.25 8.92 -22.72
N ASN A 239 -20.09 7.88 -22.84
CA ASN A 239 -19.63 6.51 -23.13
C ASN A 239 -19.17 6.36 -24.60
N HIS A 240 -18.08 7.04 -24.96
CA HIS A 240 -17.50 7.05 -26.30
C HIS A 240 -16.21 6.20 -26.34
N PRO A 241 -15.93 5.44 -27.44
CA PRO A 241 -14.73 4.60 -27.54
C PRO A 241 -13.42 5.33 -27.24
N LEU A 242 -13.26 6.56 -27.74
CA LEU A 242 -12.08 7.40 -27.47
C LEU A 242 -11.85 7.65 -25.97
N VAL A 243 -12.90 7.74 -25.14
CA VAL A 243 -12.74 7.91 -23.68
C VAL A 243 -12.11 6.66 -23.07
N HIS A 244 -12.54 5.47 -23.50
CA HIS A 244 -11.94 4.21 -23.03
C HIS A 244 -10.50 4.03 -23.51
N GLU A 245 -10.18 4.52 -24.70
CA GLU A 245 -8.81 4.54 -25.23
C GLU A 245 -7.91 5.48 -24.43
N LEU A 246 -8.31 6.74 -24.25
CA LEU A 246 -7.52 7.77 -23.57
C LEU A 246 -7.28 7.45 -22.09
N TYR A 247 -8.29 6.92 -21.39
CA TYR A 247 -8.25 6.73 -19.95
C TYR A 247 -8.13 5.27 -19.52
N GLY A 248 -7.87 4.34 -20.45
CA GLY A 248 -7.95 2.88 -20.21
C GLY A 248 -7.00 2.32 -19.14
N LYS A 249 -5.99 3.09 -18.74
CA LYS A 249 -5.08 2.76 -17.62
C LYS A 249 -5.64 3.10 -16.24
N TYR A 250 -6.76 3.81 -16.17
CA TYR A 250 -7.41 4.23 -14.93
C TYR A 250 -8.70 3.44 -14.68
N ALA A 251 -9.27 3.59 -13.48
CA ALA A 251 -10.51 2.92 -13.14
C ALA A 251 -11.68 3.61 -13.86
N ILE A 252 -12.32 2.89 -14.79
CA ILE A 252 -13.46 3.37 -15.57
C ILE A 252 -14.74 2.67 -15.12
N SER A 253 -15.82 3.42 -14.97
CA SER A 253 -17.17 2.88 -14.71
C SER A 253 -18.22 3.58 -15.57
N VAL A 254 -19.24 2.83 -16.01
CA VAL A 254 -20.32 3.33 -16.87
C VAL A 254 -21.61 3.38 -16.07
N HIS A 255 -22.30 4.52 -16.12
CA HIS A 255 -23.52 4.79 -15.36
C HIS A 255 -24.65 5.25 -16.29
N LYS A 256 -25.87 4.74 -16.05
CA LYS A 256 -27.04 5.13 -16.84
C LYS A 256 -27.56 6.49 -16.38
N THR A 257 -27.71 7.42 -17.33
CA THR A 257 -28.20 8.79 -17.08
C THR A 257 -29.49 9.07 -17.87
N ARG A 258 -30.29 10.05 -17.42
CA ARG A 258 -31.49 10.50 -18.15
C ARG A 258 -31.21 11.81 -18.88
N ARG A 259 -31.28 11.80 -20.21
CA ARG A 259 -31.10 13.00 -21.05
C ARG A 259 -32.38 13.83 -21.10
N ASN A 260 -32.65 14.61 -20.05
CA ASN A 260 -33.90 15.37 -19.91
C ASN A 260 -34.12 16.49 -20.94
N ILE A 261 -33.07 16.87 -21.69
CA ILE A 261 -33.11 17.98 -22.67
C ILE A 261 -33.65 17.53 -24.05
N ASN A 262 -33.84 16.22 -24.27
CA ASN A 262 -34.37 15.72 -25.54
C ASN A 262 -35.88 16.00 -25.68
N SER A 263 -36.28 16.56 -26.82
CA SER A 263 -37.66 16.91 -27.16
C SER A 263 -38.57 15.69 -27.27
N ASP A 264 -38.02 14.50 -27.52
CA ASP A 264 -38.73 13.23 -27.54
C ASP A 264 -38.54 12.47 -26.21
N ALA A 265 -39.63 12.20 -25.50
CA ALA A 265 -39.62 11.52 -24.20
C ALA A 265 -39.11 10.06 -24.27
N SER A 266 -39.25 9.40 -25.42
CA SER A 266 -38.84 7.99 -25.62
C SER A 266 -37.33 7.80 -25.82
N LYS A 267 -36.59 8.89 -26.10
CA LYS A 267 -35.14 8.90 -26.39
C LYS A 267 -34.31 9.55 -25.27
N ARG A 268 -34.82 9.54 -24.03
CA ARG A 268 -34.19 10.17 -22.85
C ARG A 268 -33.29 9.24 -22.05
N THR A 269 -32.66 8.25 -22.69
CA THR A 269 -31.65 7.37 -22.07
C THR A 269 -30.25 7.74 -22.56
N GLY A 270 -29.28 7.74 -21.64
CA GLY A 270 -27.88 7.99 -21.93
C GLY A 270 -26.98 7.16 -21.02
N GLU A 271 -25.71 7.07 -21.38
CA GLU A 271 -24.66 6.47 -20.57
C GLU A 271 -23.52 7.47 -20.44
N ASP A 272 -23.10 7.66 -19.20
CA ASP A 272 -21.97 8.52 -18.84
C ASP A 272 -20.88 7.65 -18.24
N VAL A 273 -19.64 7.97 -18.57
CA VAL A 273 -18.44 7.36 -18.01
C VAL A 273 -17.95 8.22 -16.87
N MET A 274 -17.56 7.56 -15.77
CA MET A 274 -16.75 8.15 -14.71
C MET A 274 -15.38 7.47 -14.70
N VAL A 275 -14.33 8.28 -14.85
CA VAL A 275 -12.94 7.89 -14.70
C VAL A 275 -12.47 8.34 -13.33
N LYS A 276 -11.90 7.42 -12.55
CA LYS A 276 -11.29 7.69 -11.25
C LYS A 276 -9.78 7.50 -11.34
N VAL A 277 -9.05 8.56 -10.99
CA VAL A 277 -7.60 8.61 -11.01
C VAL A 277 -7.10 8.87 -9.60
N GLU A 278 -6.37 7.89 -9.06
CA GLU A 278 -5.71 8.01 -7.77
C GLU A 278 -4.32 8.65 -7.97
N PRO A 279 -3.78 9.36 -6.97
CA PRO A 279 -2.44 9.96 -7.05
C PRO A 279 -1.38 8.88 -7.28
N LYS A 280 -0.36 9.19 -8.09
CA LYS A 280 0.78 8.28 -8.24
C LYS A 280 1.49 8.12 -6.89
N GLN A 281 1.60 6.87 -6.44
CA GLN A 281 2.44 6.54 -5.30
C GLN A 281 3.89 6.79 -5.69
N ARG A 282 4.49 7.88 -5.19
CA ARG A 282 5.94 8.08 -5.30
C ARG A 282 6.62 7.02 -4.44
N ILE A 283 7.41 6.16 -5.07
CA ILE A 283 8.34 5.26 -4.38
C ILE A 283 9.47 6.15 -3.88
N PHE A 284 9.56 6.35 -2.57
CA PHE A 284 10.63 7.13 -1.95
C PHE A 284 11.89 6.28 -1.74
N ILE A 285 11.74 4.95 -1.71
CA ILE A 285 12.83 4.01 -1.49
C ILE A 285 13.31 3.47 -2.83
N VAL A 286 14.40 4.05 -3.35
CA VAL A 286 15.10 3.51 -4.52
C VAL A 286 16.26 2.67 -4.00
N PRO A 287 16.30 1.36 -4.25
CA PRO A 287 17.41 0.52 -3.80
C PRO A 287 18.71 0.97 -4.50
N GLU A 288 19.63 1.51 -3.73
CA GLU A 288 20.98 1.80 -4.18
C GLU A 288 21.94 0.65 -3.85
N PRO A 289 22.97 0.39 -4.68
CA PRO A 289 24.02 -0.57 -4.35
C PRO A 289 24.72 -0.16 -3.05
N VAL A 290 24.65 -1.02 -2.04
CA VAL A 290 25.29 -0.81 -0.74
C VAL A 290 26.32 -1.89 -0.50
N LYS A 291 27.52 -1.49 -0.06
CA LYS A 291 28.54 -2.43 0.38
C LYS A 291 28.40 -2.67 1.87
N LEU A 292 28.21 -3.93 2.26
CA LEU A 292 28.16 -4.32 3.67
C LEU A 292 29.57 -4.28 4.30
N PRO A 293 29.69 -4.04 5.62
CA PRO A 293 30.96 -4.06 6.33
C PRO A 293 31.67 -5.42 6.20
N SER A 294 33.01 -5.44 6.18
CA SER A 294 33.81 -6.67 6.09
C SER A 294 33.58 -7.65 7.25
N GLN A 295 33.07 -7.16 8.39
CA GLN A 295 32.65 -8.03 9.50
C GLN A 295 31.50 -8.98 9.10
N MET A 296 30.73 -8.63 8.06
CA MET A 296 29.68 -9.50 7.49
C MET A 296 30.28 -10.79 6.90
N ASP A 297 31.48 -10.72 6.30
CA ASP A 297 32.16 -11.87 5.69
C ASP A 297 32.55 -12.95 6.71
N LYS A 298 32.58 -12.60 8.00
CA LYS A 298 32.86 -13.55 9.09
C LYS A 298 31.64 -14.38 9.50
N TYR A 299 30.43 -14.02 9.06
CA TYR A 299 29.23 -14.78 9.41
C TYR A 299 29.26 -16.17 8.73
N PRO A 300 29.18 -17.28 9.47
CA PRO A 300 29.21 -18.61 8.88
C PRO A 300 27.94 -18.89 8.09
N PRO A 301 28.01 -19.04 6.75
CA PRO A 301 26.84 -19.40 5.97
C PRO A 301 26.37 -20.81 6.35
N THR A 302 25.06 -20.97 6.48
CA THR A 302 24.39 -22.20 6.90
C THR A 302 23.35 -22.62 5.86
N ARG A 303 23.17 -23.93 5.64
CA ARG A 303 22.13 -24.46 4.73
C ARG A 303 20.74 -24.35 5.36
N PHE A 304 20.23 -23.12 5.41
CA PHE A 304 18.93 -22.79 5.95
C PHE A 304 17.98 -22.38 4.83
N MET A 305 16.81 -23.02 4.77
CA MET A 305 15.77 -22.76 3.79
C MET A 305 15.21 -21.35 4.02
N GLY A 306 15.07 -20.55 2.96
CA GLY A 306 14.57 -19.19 3.07
C GLY A 306 15.57 -18.18 3.65
N SER A 307 16.84 -18.56 3.85
CA SER A 307 17.88 -17.64 4.32
C SER A 307 17.99 -16.40 3.44
N LYS A 308 18.00 -15.22 4.06
CA LYS A 308 18.07 -13.91 3.39
C LYS A 308 19.50 -13.44 3.09
N GLN A 309 20.48 -14.36 3.10
CA GLN A 309 21.89 -14.06 2.81
C GLN A 309 22.08 -13.28 1.50
N ASN A 310 21.36 -13.66 0.44
CA ASN A 310 21.47 -13.02 -0.87
C ASN A 310 20.66 -11.71 -0.99
N LEU A 311 19.92 -11.33 0.06
CA LEU A 311 19.05 -10.16 0.10
C LEU A 311 19.54 -9.10 1.08
N LEU A 312 20.65 -9.33 1.79
CA LEU A 312 21.14 -8.43 2.84
C LEU A 312 21.42 -7.02 2.33
N GLU A 313 22.03 -6.89 1.14
CA GLU A 313 22.30 -5.58 0.55
C GLU A 313 21.00 -4.83 0.26
N HIS A 314 19.99 -5.51 -0.29
CA HIS A 314 18.69 -4.90 -0.55
C HIS A 314 17.94 -4.53 0.75
N ILE A 315 17.93 -5.42 1.75
CA ILE A 315 17.31 -5.16 3.04
C ILE A 315 17.97 -3.96 3.71
N TRP A 316 19.30 -3.89 3.70
CA TRP A 316 20.02 -2.74 4.25
C TRP A 316 19.79 -1.46 3.45
N SER A 317 19.83 -1.54 2.12
CA SER A 317 19.57 -0.41 1.22
C SER A 317 18.20 0.21 1.49
N VAL A 318 17.18 -0.60 1.72
CA VAL A 318 15.85 -0.14 2.13
C VAL A 318 15.87 0.45 3.54
N ALA A 319 16.45 -0.27 4.52
CA ALA A 319 16.46 0.17 5.90
C ALA A 319 17.23 1.48 6.12
N SER A 320 18.35 1.70 5.41
CA SER A 320 19.23 2.86 5.58
C SER A 320 18.60 4.21 5.19
N HIS A 321 17.45 4.20 4.52
CA HIS A 321 16.65 5.40 4.25
C HIS A 321 16.05 6.00 5.53
N PHE A 322 16.03 5.24 6.63
CA PHE A 322 15.46 5.66 7.89
C PHE A 322 16.52 5.88 8.96
N GLN A 323 16.22 6.80 9.89
CA GLN A 323 16.99 6.98 11.11
C GLN A 323 16.42 6.06 12.20
N PHE A 324 17.24 5.14 12.70
CA PHE A 324 16.89 4.19 13.76
C PHE A 324 18.14 3.67 14.47
N ASP A 325 18.02 3.36 15.77
CA ASP A 325 19.13 2.85 16.58
C ASP A 325 18.92 1.39 17.02
N SER A 326 17.67 0.95 17.09
CA SER A 326 17.28 -0.38 17.53
C SER A 326 16.44 -1.12 16.48
N VAL A 327 16.70 -2.43 16.36
CA VAL A 327 16.00 -3.34 15.44
C VAL A 327 15.45 -4.54 16.20
N LEU A 328 14.19 -4.89 15.93
CA LEU A 328 13.62 -6.19 16.29
C LEU A 328 13.51 -7.06 15.05
N ASP A 329 14.25 -8.17 15.02
CA ASP A 329 14.20 -9.19 13.97
C ASP A 329 13.28 -10.33 14.42
N LEU A 330 12.03 -10.31 13.96
CA LEU A 330 11.05 -11.36 14.20
C LEU A 330 11.22 -12.46 13.15
N PHE A 331 11.23 -13.71 13.63
CA PHE A 331 11.50 -14.91 12.81
C PHE A 331 12.93 -14.92 12.27
N SER A 332 13.90 -14.69 13.16
CA SER A 332 15.31 -14.46 12.81
C SER A 332 15.97 -15.61 12.01
N GLY A 333 15.42 -16.82 12.02
CA GLY A 333 15.78 -17.90 11.12
C GLY A 333 17.26 -18.29 11.22
N SER A 334 18.04 -18.05 10.16
CA SER A 334 19.47 -18.32 10.16
C SER A 334 20.29 -17.34 11.00
N GLY A 335 19.69 -16.24 11.49
CA GLY A 335 20.33 -15.17 12.27
C GLY A 335 21.10 -14.15 11.43
N VAL A 336 21.15 -14.33 10.10
CA VAL A 336 21.98 -13.51 9.22
C VAL A 336 21.53 -12.04 9.12
N VAL A 337 20.21 -11.78 9.14
CA VAL A 337 19.67 -10.42 9.07
C VAL A 337 19.95 -9.67 10.37
N SER A 338 19.68 -10.31 11.51
CA SER A 338 20.12 -9.84 12.84
C SER A 338 21.61 -9.49 12.88
N TYR A 339 22.48 -10.38 12.37
CA TYR A 339 23.91 -10.12 12.33
C TYR A 339 24.28 -8.95 11.42
N MET A 340 23.65 -8.82 10.25
CA MET A 340 23.82 -7.67 9.36
C MET A 340 23.49 -6.36 10.09
N PHE A 341 22.34 -6.26 10.77
CA PHE A 341 22.02 -5.04 11.52
C PHE A 341 23.03 -4.74 12.64
N LYS A 342 23.56 -5.78 13.30
CA LYS A 342 24.62 -5.61 14.30
C LYS A 342 25.90 -5.04 13.66
N THR A 343 26.32 -5.51 12.48
CA THR A 343 27.51 -4.97 11.79
C THR A 343 27.34 -3.52 11.36
N GLN A 344 26.09 -3.07 11.19
CA GLN A 344 25.73 -1.67 10.93
C GLN A 344 25.59 -0.82 12.20
N GLY A 345 26.09 -1.29 13.34
CA GLY A 345 26.12 -0.55 14.61
C GLY A 345 24.77 -0.45 15.32
N LYS A 346 23.77 -1.24 14.93
CA LYS A 346 22.43 -1.21 15.53
C LYS A 346 22.36 -2.10 16.78
N GLN A 347 21.50 -1.73 17.72
CA GLN A 347 21.08 -2.61 18.79
C GLN A 347 20.08 -3.63 18.22
N VAL A 348 20.33 -4.92 18.41
CA VAL A 348 19.50 -5.97 17.79
C VAL A 348 18.79 -6.79 18.85
N PHE A 349 17.48 -6.91 18.70
CA PHE A 349 16.64 -7.87 19.40
C PHE A 349 16.22 -8.94 18.42
N SER A 350 16.73 -10.16 18.53
CA SER A 350 16.31 -11.26 17.67
C SER A 350 15.24 -12.09 18.37
N ASN A 351 14.33 -12.67 17.59
CA ASN A 351 13.35 -13.60 18.10
C ASN A 351 13.08 -14.74 17.13
N ASP A 352 13.05 -15.96 17.65
CA ASP A 352 12.60 -17.14 16.91
C ASP A 352 11.98 -18.18 17.85
N TYR A 353 11.03 -18.95 17.33
CA TYR A 353 10.42 -20.06 18.04
C TYR A 353 11.20 -21.37 17.90
N MET A 354 12.13 -21.46 16.95
CA MET A 354 13.08 -22.57 16.82
C MET A 354 14.27 -22.35 17.76
N ALA A 355 14.58 -23.35 18.58
CA ALA A 355 15.67 -23.28 19.54
C ALA A 355 17.03 -23.11 18.84
N PHE A 356 17.28 -23.78 17.72
CA PHE A 356 18.58 -23.63 17.05
C PHE A 356 18.79 -22.24 16.46
N SER A 357 17.73 -21.59 15.96
CA SER A 357 17.75 -20.20 15.48
C SER A 357 18.04 -19.21 16.61
N HIS A 358 17.45 -19.46 17.79
CA HIS A 358 17.81 -18.74 19.00
C HIS A 358 19.31 -18.89 19.32
N TYR A 359 19.86 -20.12 19.32
CA TYR A 359 21.27 -20.31 19.65
C TYR A 359 22.23 -19.65 18.64
N PHE A 360 21.89 -19.63 17.34
CA PHE A 360 22.68 -18.86 16.37
C PHE A 360 22.78 -17.38 16.74
N THR A 361 21.65 -16.76 17.05
CA THR A 361 21.64 -15.34 17.42
C THR A 361 22.18 -15.09 18.83
N LYS A 362 22.00 -16.00 19.77
CA LYS A 362 22.64 -15.94 21.10
C LYS A 362 24.16 -15.99 20.97
N ALA A 363 24.69 -16.84 20.09
CA ALA A 363 26.13 -17.04 19.88
C ALA A 363 26.82 -15.91 19.09
N MET A 364 26.16 -15.36 18.06
CA MET A 364 26.82 -14.44 17.11
C MET A 364 26.27 -13.00 17.14
N VAL A 365 25.05 -12.80 17.66
CA VAL A 365 24.39 -11.49 17.69
C VAL A 365 24.38 -10.91 19.11
N GLU A 366 23.84 -11.62 20.08
CA GLU A 366 23.84 -11.16 21.48
C GLU A 366 25.24 -11.15 22.09
N ASN A 367 25.99 -12.24 21.89
CA ASN A 367 27.35 -12.37 22.39
C ASN A 367 28.31 -11.37 21.73
N SER A 368 29.07 -10.66 22.56
CA SER A 368 30.02 -9.64 22.10
C SER A 368 31.49 -10.07 22.23
N PHE A 369 31.80 -11.02 23.12
CA PHE A 369 33.20 -11.29 23.51
C PHE A 369 33.53 -12.75 23.75
N VAL A 370 32.56 -13.58 24.12
CA VAL A 370 32.85 -14.94 24.60
C VAL A 370 33.11 -15.85 23.40
N THR A 371 34.18 -16.64 23.49
CA THR A 371 34.52 -17.68 22.50
C THR A 371 34.75 -19.01 23.21
N LEU A 372 34.72 -20.11 22.44
CA LEU A 372 35.22 -21.39 22.92
C LEU A 372 36.74 -21.44 22.80
N THR A 373 37.40 -21.78 23.89
CA THR A 373 38.85 -22.04 23.97
C THR A 373 39.15 -23.52 23.71
N ASP A 374 40.41 -23.86 23.50
CA ASP A 374 40.83 -25.26 23.33
C ASP A 374 40.47 -26.12 24.55
N GLN A 375 40.56 -25.57 25.77
CA GLN A 375 40.13 -26.26 27.00
C GLN A 375 38.63 -26.55 27.01
N ASP A 376 37.81 -25.64 26.48
CA ASP A 376 36.37 -25.87 26.37
C ASP A 376 36.08 -26.97 25.34
N ILE A 377 36.85 -27.03 24.26
CA ILE A 377 36.74 -28.07 23.22
C ILE A 377 37.16 -29.44 23.78
N GLU A 378 38.27 -29.51 24.50
CA GLU A 378 38.72 -30.73 25.19
C GLU A 378 37.65 -31.25 26.15
N LEU A 379 37.03 -30.35 26.92
CA LEU A 379 35.93 -30.68 27.83
C LEU A 379 34.69 -31.20 27.09
N LEU A 380 34.37 -30.64 25.92
CA LEU A 380 33.28 -31.14 25.09
C LEU A 380 33.56 -32.53 24.51
N PHE A 381 34.82 -32.86 24.24
CA PHE A 381 35.25 -34.14 23.64
C PHE A 381 35.53 -35.23 24.68
N ASP A 382 35.37 -34.93 25.97
CA ASP A 382 35.63 -35.86 27.06
C ASP A 382 34.65 -37.04 27.04
N LYS A 383 35.15 -38.19 26.59
CA LYS A 383 34.41 -39.46 26.49
C LYS A 383 34.20 -40.16 27.84
N SER A 384 34.82 -39.68 28.92
CA SER A 384 34.63 -40.25 30.26
C SER A 384 33.30 -39.85 30.89
N THR A 385 32.64 -38.81 30.35
CA THR A 385 31.34 -38.35 30.86
C THR A 385 30.24 -39.36 30.51
N PRO A 386 29.42 -39.79 31.47
CA PRO A 386 28.29 -40.66 31.20
C PRO A 386 27.34 -40.03 30.17
N ARG A 387 27.08 -40.75 29.07
CA ARG A 387 26.18 -40.33 27.98
C ARG A 387 24.92 -41.20 27.96
N ASP A 388 23.80 -40.60 27.56
CA ASP A 388 22.49 -41.27 27.45
C ASP A 388 22.36 -42.16 26.20
N ASN A 389 23.33 -42.11 25.29
CA ASN A 389 23.36 -42.77 23.98
C ASN A 389 22.10 -42.51 23.13
N PHE A 390 21.34 -41.45 23.43
CA PHE A 390 20.03 -41.28 22.83
C PHE A 390 20.10 -41.11 21.32
N VAL A 391 21.08 -40.36 20.79
CA VAL A 391 21.21 -40.16 19.33
C VAL A 391 21.71 -41.42 18.65
N SER A 392 22.75 -42.06 19.19
CA SER A 392 23.35 -43.28 18.66
C SER A 392 22.41 -44.48 18.67
N GLU A 393 21.48 -44.57 19.63
CA GLU A 393 20.46 -45.62 19.64
C GLU A 393 19.21 -45.25 18.81
N THR A 394 18.69 -44.03 18.96
CA THR A 394 17.40 -43.64 18.36
C THR A 394 17.50 -43.37 16.86
N PHE A 395 18.63 -42.80 16.41
CA PHE A 395 18.83 -42.34 15.04
C PHE A 395 19.87 -43.17 14.28
N LYS A 396 20.18 -44.36 14.79
CA LYS A 396 21.02 -45.35 14.12
C LYS A 396 20.56 -45.60 12.68
N ASP A 397 21.50 -45.61 11.76
CA ASP A 397 21.28 -45.83 10.32
C ASP A 397 20.36 -44.80 9.62
N LEU A 398 20.00 -43.69 10.29
CA LEU A 398 19.09 -42.69 9.71
C LEU A 398 19.82 -41.56 8.99
N TYR A 399 20.71 -40.83 9.69
CA TYR A 399 21.28 -39.57 9.19
C TYR A 399 22.80 -39.57 9.08
N PHE A 400 23.47 -40.12 10.08
CA PHE A 400 24.93 -40.19 10.19
C PHE A 400 25.37 -41.60 10.58
N ASN A 401 26.65 -41.89 10.40
CA ASN A 401 27.24 -43.16 10.80
C ASN A 401 27.36 -43.26 12.34
N ASP A 402 27.71 -44.44 12.83
CA ASP A 402 27.77 -44.72 14.28
C ASP A 402 28.77 -43.79 15.00
N GLU A 403 29.95 -43.56 14.43
CA GLU A 403 30.97 -42.66 15.00
C GLU A 403 30.46 -41.22 15.17
N ASP A 404 29.78 -40.68 14.15
CA ASP A 404 29.21 -39.34 14.18
C ASP A 404 28.04 -39.25 15.17
N ASN A 405 27.19 -40.28 15.28
CA ASN A 405 26.10 -40.29 16.26
C ASN A 405 26.64 -40.32 17.70
N GLU A 406 27.66 -41.14 17.96
CA GLU A 406 28.36 -41.17 19.24
C GLU A 406 29.04 -39.84 19.57
N PHE A 407 29.59 -39.16 18.55
CA PHE A 407 30.14 -37.82 18.72
C PHE A 407 29.06 -36.83 19.16
N ILE A 408 27.87 -36.84 18.54
CA ILE A 408 26.73 -36.00 18.96
C ILE A 408 26.37 -36.26 20.43
N ASP A 409 26.25 -37.53 20.83
CA ASP A 409 25.94 -37.88 22.23
C ASP A 409 27.02 -37.40 23.20
N THR A 410 28.29 -37.47 22.81
CA THR A 410 29.42 -37.00 23.61
C THR A 410 29.34 -35.48 23.83
N ILE A 411 29.10 -34.71 22.76
CA ILE A 411 28.91 -33.26 22.88
C ILE A 411 27.70 -32.95 23.76
N ARG A 412 26.55 -33.61 23.52
CA ARG A 412 25.32 -33.43 24.29
C ARG A 412 25.53 -33.65 25.79
N ALA A 413 26.24 -34.70 26.18
CA ALA A 413 26.52 -35.03 27.58
C ALA A 413 27.41 -33.97 28.26
N ASN A 414 28.27 -33.30 27.50
CA ASN A 414 29.24 -32.34 28.01
C ASN A 414 28.76 -30.87 27.96
N LEU A 415 27.66 -30.54 27.28
CA LEU A 415 27.18 -29.15 27.12
C LEU A 415 26.94 -28.45 28.47
N ASP A 416 26.35 -29.12 29.45
CA ASP A 416 26.05 -28.55 30.76
C ASP A 416 27.31 -28.28 31.61
N ARG A 417 28.46 -28.85 31.22
CA ARG A 417 29.75 -28.58 31.87
C ARG A 417 30.31 -27.22 31.46
N LEU A 418 29.88 -26.66 30.32
CA LEU A 418 30.18 -25.27 29.94
C LEU A 418 29.34 -24.31 30.78
N LYS A 419 29.92 -23.74 31.85
CA LYS A 419 29.20 -22.86 32.79
C LYS A 419 28.72 -21.52 32.22
N ASN A 420 29.15 -21.15 31.01
CA ASN A 420 28.80 -19.88 30.37
C ASN A 420 27.79 -20.12 29.23
N GLU A 421 26.66 -19.42 29.28
CA GLU A 421 25.57 -19.59 28.29
C GLU A 421 25.99 -19.27 26.85
N TYR A 422 26.94 -18.34 26.63
CA TYR A 422 27.44 -18.05 25.30
C TYR A 422 28.36 -19.14 24.78
N LYS A 423 29.17 -19.76 25.65
CA LYS A 423 29.95 -20.96 25.29
C LYS A 423 29.03 -22.11 24.89
N GLN A 424 27.97 -22.34 25.65
CA GLN A 424 26.93 -23.32 25.30
C GLN A 424 26.29 -22.99 23.95
N ALA A 425 25.91 -21.73 23.73
CA ALA A 425 25.32 -21.29 22.48
C ALA A 425 26.25 -21.49 21.26
N ILE A 426 27.56 -21.22 21.42
CA ILE A 426 28.57 -21.48 20.37
C ILE A 426 28.68 -22.97 20.09
N ALA A 427 28.77 -23.81 21.13
CA ALA A 427 28.87 -25.26 20.97
C ALA A 427 27.63 -25.83 20.25
N ILE A 428 26.42 -25.42 20.65
CA ILE A 428 25.17 -25.86 20.01
C ILE A 428 25.10 -25.35 18.56
N SER A 429 25.44 -24.08 18.32
CA SER A 429 25.48 -23.50 16.97
C SER A 429 26.45 -24.25 16.05
N ALA A 430 27.65 -24.56 16.55
CA ALA A 430 28.66 -25.31 15.82
C ALA A 430 28.20 -26.74 15.50
N LEU A 431 27.59 -27.44 16.47
CA LEU A 431 27.06 -28.79 16.28
C LEU A 431 25.90 -28.83 15.29
N VAL A 432 24.94 -27.90 15.41
CA VAL A 432 23.83 -27.76 14.46
C VAL A 432 24.37 -27.50 13.06
N ARG A 433 25.32 -26.56 12.91
CA ARG A 433 25.91 -26.25 11.61
C ARG A 433 26.66 -27.44 11.03
N ALA A 434 27.45 -28.16 11.84
CA ALA A 434 28.14 -29.37 11.43
C ALA A 434 27.16 -30.42 10.88
N CYS A 435 26.04 -30.65 11.58
CA CYS A 435 24.99 -31.55 11.13
C CYS A 435 24.36 -31.09 9.81
N LEU A 436 24.03 -29.80 9.67
CA LEU A 436 23.45 -29.25 8.43
C LEU A 436 24.40 -29.31 7.23
N LYS A 437 25.70 -29.14 7.46
CA LYS A 437 26.74 -29.21 6.42
C LYS A 437 27.00 -30.64 5.97
N LYS A 438 27.10 -31.56 6.94
CA LYS A 438 27.30 -32.99 6.70
C LYS A 438 26.05 -33.69 6.14
N ARG A 439 24.86 -33.10 6.29
CA ARG A 439 23.64 -33.61 5.66
C ARG A 439 23.53 -33.14 4.20
N PRO A 440 23.29 -34.04 3.23
CA PRO A 440 23.01 -33.58 1.88
C PRO A 440 21.76 -32.69 1.87
N ARG A 441 21.83 -31.55 1.16
CA ARG A 441 20.83 -30.47 1.16
C ARG A 441 20.54 -29.79 2.52
N GLY A 442 21.13 -30.24 3.62
CA GLY A 442 20.94 -29.66 4.95
C GLY A 442 19.54 -29.85 5.54
N ILE A 443 18.81 -30.91 5.16
CA ILE A 443 17.47 -31.19 5.70
C ILE A 443 17.33 -32.66 6.13
N PHE A 444 16.44 -32.91 7.09
CA PHE A 444 16.25 -34.21 7.75
C PHE A 444 14.90 -34.86 7.41
N THR A 445 14.36 -34.58 6.22
CA THR A 445 13.09 -35.12 5.73
C THR A 445 13.20 -36.51 5.07
N TYR A 446 14.40 -37.05 4.98
CA TYR A 446 14.69 -38.37 4.39
C TYR A 446 15.88 -39.01 5.11
N THR A 447 15.97 -40.34 5.04
CA THR A 447 17.05 -41.14 5.65
C THR A 447 18.06 -41.61 4.61
N GLY A 448 19.21 -42.11 5.06
CA GLY A 448 20.30 -42.59 4.19
C GLY A 448 21.02 -41.48 3.43
N TYR A 449 21.83 -41.84 2.43
CA TYR A 449 22.78 -40.96 1.73
C TYR A 449 22.24 -40.41 0.40
N ARG A 450 20.91 -40.24 0.29
CA ARG A 450 20.31 -39.67 -0.93
C ARG A 450 20.82 -38.24 -1.15
N TYR A 451 21.10 -37.90 -2.42
CA TYR A 451 21.65 -36.62 -2.86
C TYR A 451 23.08 -36.32 -2.37
N ASP A 452 23.81 -37.33 -1.92
CA ASP A 452 25.25 -37.22 -1.71
C ASP A 452 25.92 -36.97 -3.08
N ASP A 453 26.59 -35.83 -3.18
CA ASP A 453 27.29 -35.34 -4.36
C ASP A 453 28.82 -35.40 -4.20
N GLY A 454 29.32 -36.01 -3.12
CA GLY A 454 30.76 -36.17 -2.86
C GLY A 454 31.51 -34.88 -2.54
N ARG A 455 30.82 -33.76 -2.30
CA ARG A 455 31.48 -32.49 -1.93
C ARG A 455 32.22 -32.62 -0.59
N ARG A 456 33.28 -31.82 -0.40
CA ARG A 456 34.10 -31.77 0.82
C ARG A 456 33.28 -31.82 2.12
N ASP A 457 32.18 -31.05 2.20
CA ASP A 457 31.37 -31.03 3.40
C ASP A 457 30.86 -32.43 3.84
N LEU A 458 30.60 -33.33 2.89
CA LEU A 458 30.07 -34.68 3.16
C LEU A 458 31.18 -35.68 3.48
N THR A 459 32.43 -35.39 3.09
CA THR A 459 33.59 -36.28 3.31
C THR A 459 34.25 -36.10 4.67
N LEU A 460 34.02 -34.97 5.33
CA LEU A 460 34.58 -34.68 6.66
C LEU A 460 33.85 -35.47 7.75
N THR A 461 34.56 -35.88 8.81
CA THR A 461 33.92 -36.41 10.03
C THR A 461 33.08 -35.31 10.69
N LEU A 462 32.06 -35.67 11.46
CA LEU A 462 31.24 -34.65 12.14
C LEU A 462 32.07 -33.88 13.18
N GLN A 463 33.08 -34.51 13.77
CA GLN A 463 34.07 -33.85 14.63
C GLN A 463 34.89 -32.80 13.87
N GLN A 464 35.38 -33.10 12.66
CA GLN A 464 36.09 -32.11 11.84
C GLN A 464 35.17 -30.94 11.46
N GLN A 465 33.94 -31.24 11.03
CA GLN A 465 32.92 -30.22 10.74
C GLN A 465 32.61 -29.34 11.95
N PHE A 466 32.55 -29.94 13.14
CA PHE A 466 32.33 -29.23 14.39
C PHE A 466 33.47 -28.26 14.70
N LEU A 467 34.72 -28.70 14.62
CA LEU A 467 35.89 -27.84 14.86
C LEU A 467 35.97 -26.67 13.86
N GLU A 468 35.73 -26.93 12.57
CA GLU A 468 35.62 -25.88 11.56
C GLU A 468 34.49 -24.89 11.88
N ALA A 469 33.33 -25.39 12.34
CA ALA A 469 32.21 -24.55 12.73
C ALA A 469 32.50 -23.73 14.00
N VAL A 470 33.17 -24.29 15.02
CA VAL A 470 33.59 -23.54 16.22
C VAL A 470 34.51 -22.39 15.82
N THR A 471 35.48 -22.64 14.94
CA THR A 471 36.41 -21.61 14.45
C THR A 471 35.66 -20.47 13.77
N GLN A 472 34.70 -20.80 12.91
CA GLN A 472 33.91 -19.79 12.18
C GLN A 472 32.94 -19.03 13.10
N VAL A 473 32.27 -19.71 14.03
CA VAL A 473 31.35 -19.06 14.99
C VAL A 473 32.15 -18.15 15.93
N ASN A 474 33.29 -18.61 16.47
CA ASN A 474 34.20 -17.77 17.27
C ASN A 474 34.64 -16.53 16.48
N GLY A 475 35.00 -16.69 15.19
CA GLY A 475 35.41 -15.57 14.32
C GLY A 475 34.30 -14.57 14.02
N ALA A 476 33.03 -14.99 14.10
CA ALA A 476 31.87 -14.12 13.95
C ALA A 476 31.54 -13.33 15.23
N VAL A 477 32.05 -13.69 16.40
CA VAL A 477 31.82 -12.95 17.64
C VAL A 477 32.52 -11.60 17.59
N PHE A 478 31.78 -10.52 17.81
CA PHE A 478 32.34 -9.17 17.92
C PHE A 478 31.43 -8.24 18.72
N ASP A 479 32.01 -7.18 19.25
CA ASP A 479 31.29 -6.09 19.91
C ASP A 479 31.04 -4.93 18.94
N ASN A 480 29.83 -4.37 18.97
CA ASN A 480 29.46 -3.16 18.25
C ASN A 480 29.11 -1.99 19.19
N GLY A 481 29.37 -2.13 20.49
CA GLY A 481 29.07 -1.13 21.51
C GLY A 481 27.60 -1.05 21.90
N LYS A 482 26.75 -1.99 21.46
CA LYS A 482 25.31 -2.03 21.75
C LYS A 482 24.92 -3.33 22.45
N MET A 483 24.03 -3.22 23.44
CA MET A 483 23.47 -4.39 24.13
C MET A 483 22.35 -5.04 23.33
N SER A 484 22.70 -6.01 22.50
CA SER A 484 21.73 -6.84 21.77
C SER A 484 21.15 -7.94 22.67
N LYS A 485 20.02 -8.56 22.29
CA LYS A 485 19.42 -9.72 22.98
C LYS A 485 18.78 -10.70 22.01
N SER A 486 18.91 -11.99 22.30
CA SER A 486 18.24 -13.08 21.60
C SER A 486 17.12 -13.67 22.46
N ARG A 487 15.92 -13.76 21.90
CA ARG A 487 14.74 -14.31 22.56
C ARG A 487 14.29 -15.60 21.88
N TYR A 488 14.30 -16.68 22.66
CA TYR A 488 13.62 -17.93 22.31
C TYR A 488 12.12 -17.84 22.64
N GLY A 489 11.25 -17.88 21.64
CA GLY A 489 9.79 -17.89 21.82
C GLY A 489 9.02 -17.39 20.62
N ASP A 490 7.70 -17.52 20.67
CA ASP A 490 6.80 -17.13 19.57
C ASP A 490 6.86 -15.60 19.33
N ALA A 491 6.99 -15.21 18.06
CA ALA A 491 6.93 -13.83 17.59
C ALA A 491 5.56 -13.20 17.85
N MET A 492 4.49 -14.01 17.80
CA MET A 492 3.13 -13.58 18.11
C MET A 492 2.94 -13.19 19.58
N ASP A 493 3.90 -13.51 20.47
CA ASP A 493 3.93 -13.10 21.88
C ASP A 493 5.03 -12.08 22.20
N CYS A 494 5.87 -11.74 21.21
CA CYS A 494 6.96 -10.79 21.42
C CYS A 494 6.39 -9.38 21.64
N ARG A 495 6.77 -8.75 22.76
CA ARG A 495 6.40 -7.36 23.13
C ARG A 495 7.58 -6.40 23.13
N GLN A 496 8.75 -6.86 22.67
CA GLN A 496 9.95 -6.02 22.59
C GLN A 496 9.66 -4.84 21.67
N LYS A 497 10.06 -3.63 22.10
CA LYS A 497 9.99 -2.42 21.28
C LYS A 497 11.34 -2.18 20.62
N ALA A 498 11.29 -1.64 19.41
CA ALA A 498 12.44 -1.20 18.63
C ALA A 498 11.98 -0.08 17.68
N ASP A 499 12.90 0.71 17.17
CA ASP A 499 12.63 1.77 16.20
C ASP A 499 12.22 1.17 14.85
N LEU A 500 12.87 0.08 14.46
CA LEU A 500 12.57 -0.71 13.26
C LEU A 500 12.25 -2.16 13.64
N VAL A 501 11.21 -2.73 13.02
CA VAL A 501 10.86 -4.15 13.12
C VAL A 501 10.96 -4.78 11.75
N TYR A 502 11.88 -5.75 11.64
CA TYR A 502 12.03 -6.60 10.48
C TYR A 502 11.25 -7.90 10.71
N ILE A 503 10.46 -8.32 9.71
CA ILE A 503 9.58 -9.48 9.82
C ILE A 503 9.81 -10.39 8.60
N ASP A 504 10.21 -11.64 8.86
CA ASP A 504 10.44 -12.67 7.83
C ASP A 504 9.74 -13.99 8.21
N PRO A 505 8.39 -14.02 8.22
CA PRO A 505 7.66 -15.18 8.73
C PRO A 505 7.74 -16.36 7.78
N PRO A 506 7.48 -17.59 8.25
CA PRO A 506 7.16 -18.70 7.36
C PRO A 506 5.94 -18.33 6.51
N TYR A 507 6.02 -18.50 5.19
CA TYR A 507 4.94 -18.09 4.28
C TYR A 507 3.89 -19.20 4.08
N TYR A 508 2.63 -18.85 3.88
CA TYR A 508 1.66 -19.78 3.29
C TYR A 508 1.83 -19.78 1.77
N SER A 509 2.15 -20.92 1.18
CA SER A 509 2.20 -21.08 -0.28
C SER A 509 1.48 -22.36 -0.70
N PRO A 510 0.63 -22.33 -1.73
CA PRO A 510 0.03 -23.54 -2.29
C PRO A 510 1.06 -24.47 -2.96
N LEU A 511 2.28 -23.97 -3.22
CA LEU A 511 3.31 -24.66 -4.00
C LEU A 511 4.40 -25.31 -3.14
N SER A 512 4.53 -24.94 -1.86
CA SER A 512 5.60 -25.42 -0.97
C SER A 512 5.13 -25.53 0.47
N ASP A 513 5.54 -26.61 1.15
CA ASP A 513 5.38 -26.71 2.59
C ASP A 513 6.54 -26.01 3.34
N ASN A 514 6.24 -24.84 3.90
CA ASN A 514 7.16 -24.06 4.72
C ASN A 514 7.21 -24.56 6.18
N ASP A 515 7.11 -25.89 6.36
CA ASP A 515 7.21 -26.54 7.66
C ASP A 515 8.69 -26.73 8.04
N TYR A 516 9.23 -25.72 8.73
CA TYR A 516 10.59 -25.71 9.23
C TYR A 516 10.84 -26.82 10.24
N VAL A 517 9.89 -27.10 11.14
CA VAL A 517 10.05 -28.14 12.16
C VAL A 517 10.23 -29.49 11.49
N ARG A 518 9.39 -29.84 10.52
CA ARG A 518 9.52 -31.10 9.77
C ARG A 518 10.87 -31.23 9.06
N ARG A 519 11.43 -30.13 8.54
CA ARG A 519 12.69 -30.14 7.79
C ARG A 519 13.93 -30.19 8.69
N TYR A 520 13.84 -29.54 9.84
CA TYR A 520 14.95 -29.32 10.76
C TYR A 520 14.80 -30.05 12.11
N HIS A 521 13.83 -30.96 12.23
CA HIS A 521 13.49 -31.64 13.49
C HIS A 521 14.72 -32.23 14.20
N PHE A 522 15.68 -32.80 13.47
CA PHE A 522 16.85 -33.40 14.08
C PHE A 522 17.75 -32.36 14.78
N VAL A 523 18.07 -31.26 14.10
CA VAL A 523 18.91 -30.19 14.67
C VAL A 523 18.16 -29.32 15.68
N GLU A 524 16.85 -29.16 15.52
CA GLU A 524 15.99 -28.59 16.55
C GLU A 524 15.94 -29.50 17.79
N GLY A 525 15.92 -30.82 17.58
CA GLY A 525 16.05 -31.82 18.63
C GLY A 525 17.37 -31.68 19.39
N ILE A 526 18.50 -31.52 18.67
CA ILE A 526 19.81 -31.25 19.28
C ILE A 526 19.75 -29.99 20.15
N ALA A 527 19.26 -28.87 19.60
CA ALA A 527 19.20 -27.60 20.31
C ALA A 527 18.31 -27.66 21.57
N ARG A 528 17.24 -28.46 21.53
CA ARG A 528 16.34 -28.67 22.68
C ARG A 528 16.77 -29.80 23.61
N ASN A 529 17.82 -30.54 23.24
CA ASN A 529 18.12 -31.85 23.82
C ASN A 529 16.87 -32.76 23.89
N TRP A 530 16.02 -32.72 22.85
CA TRP A 530 14.71 -33.38 22.76
C TRP A 530 13.74 -33.12 23.94
N LYS A 531 13.95 -32.04 24.71
CA LYS A 531 13.04 -31.66 25.81
C LYS A 531 11.82 -30.90 25.30
N GLY A 532 10.64 -31.33 25.76
CA GLY A 532 9.37 -30.67 25.45
C GLY A 532 8.93 -30.77 23.99
N VAL A 533 9.35 -31.83 23.28
CA VAL A 533 8.88 -32.14 21.91
C VAL A 533 8.05 -33.42 21.91
N GLU A 534 7.01 -33.46 21.07
CA GLU A 534 6.11 -34.62 20.92
C GLU A 534 6.61 -35.51 19.77
N MET A 535 7.36 -36.57 20.11
CA MET A 535 7.97 -37.47 19.14
C MET A 535 6.95 -38.29 18.35
N GLN A 536 7.14 -38.37 17.03
CA GLN A 536 6.36 -39.21 16.12
C GLN A 536 7.14 -40.49 15.77
N TRP A 537 7.25 -41.39 16.75
CA TRP A 537 8.07 -42.60 16.70
C TRP A 537 7.77 -43.54 15.52
N HIS A 538 6.55 -43.51 15.01
CA HIS A 538 6.10 -44.30 13.86
C HIS A 538 6.72 -43.84 12.52
N THR A 539 7.29 -42.62 12.47
CA THR A 539 7.89 -42.09 11.25
C THR A 539 9.29 -42.65 11.02
N LYS A 540 9.65 -42.90 9.76
CA LYS A 540 11.01 -43.36 9.38
C LYS A 540 12.10 -42.38 9.80
N THR A 541 11.78 -41.09 9.81
CA THR A 541 12.72 -40.02 10.18
C THR A 541 12.76 -39.74 11.68
N LYS A 542 11.90 -40.37 12.49
CA LYS A 542 11.79 -40.10 13.94
C LYS A 542 11.61 -38.60 14.24
N LYS A 543 10.83 -37.90 13.41
CA LYS A 543 10.53 -36.48 13.61
C LYS A 543 9.58 -36.27 14.80
N PHE A 544 9.49 -35.04 15.29
CA PHE A 544 8.42 -34.64 16.21
C PHE A 544 7.37 -33.77 15.52
N LYS A 545 6.23 -33.63 16.19
CA LYS A 545 5.09 -32.83 15.73
C LYS A 545 5.50 -31.38 15.52
N SER A 546 5.09 -30.81 14.39
CA SER A 546 5.35 -29.41 14.05
C SER A 546 4.69 -28.47 15.06
N TYR A 547 5.37 -27.37 15.38
CA TYR A 547 4.85 -26.36 16.29
C TYR A 547 3.64 -25.65 15.65
N PRO A 548 2.59 -25.35 16.43
CA PRO A 548 1.47 -24.57 15.93
C PRO A 548 1.94 -23.22 15.40
N THR A 549 1.45 -22.81 14.24
CA THR A 549 1.75 -21.51 13.65
C THR A 549 0.55 -20.97 12.90
N PRO A 550 0.20 -19.67 13.06
CA PRO A 550 -0.92 -19.09 12.34
C PRO A 550 -0.66 -19.03 10.82
N PHE A 551 0.60 -19.06 10.40
CA PHE A 551 1.01 -19.01 8.99
C PHE A 551 0.79 -20.31 8.21
N SER A 552 0.18 -21.33 8.83
CA SER A 552 -0.19 -22.59 8.19
C SER A 552 -1.49 -22.52 7.37
N SER A 553 -2.25 -21.42 7.47
CA SER A 553 -3.49 -21.21 6.73
C SER A 553 -3.59 -19.78 6.22
N ILE A 554 -4.36 -19.56 5.14
CA ILE A 554 -4.59 -18.22 4.57
C ILE A 554 -5.16 -17.28 5.63
N LYS A 555 -6.25 -17.67 6.30
CA LYS A 555 -6.90 -16.85 7.33
C LYS A 555 -5.95 -16.55 8.50
N GLY A 556 -5.25 -17.58 8.99
CA GLY A 556 -4.30 -17.41 10.09
C GLY A 556 -3.14 -16.47 9.71
N ALA A 557 -2.63 -16.53 8.48
CA ALA A 557 -1.59 -15.61 8.02
C ALA A 557 -2.07 -14.15 7.99
N HIS A 558 -3.29 -13.90 7.49
CA HIS A 558 -3.90 -12.56 7.51
C HIS A 558 -4.05 -12.02 8.94
N ASP A 559 -4.62 -12.84 9.83
CA ASP A 559 -4.83 -12.47 11.24
C ASP A 559 -3.49 -12.21 11.96
N ALA A 560 -2.46 -13.00 11.64
CA ALA A 560 -1.12 -12.83 12.20
C ALA A 560 -0.45 -11.54 11.73
N PHE A 561 -0.50 -11.22 10.43
CA PHE A 561 0.04 -9.97 9.92
C PHE A 561 -0.68 -8.75 10.49
N ASP A 562 -2.02 -8.76 10.53
CA ASP A 562 -2.80 -7.67 11.13
C ASP A 562 -2.39 -7.44 12.60
N LEU A 563 -2.25 -8.52 13.38
CA LEU A 563 -1.80 -8.44 14.77
C LEU A 563 -0.38 -7.90 14.93
N LEU A 564 0.58 -8.36 14.11
CA LEU A 564 1.97 -7.89 14.15
C LEU A 564 2.07 -6.42 13.75
N PHE A 565 1.37 -5.99 12.69
CA PHE A 565 1.38 -4.60 12.23
C PHE A 565 0.74 -3.67 13.25
N LYS A 566 -0.38 -4.09 13.86
CA LYS A 566 -1.01 -3.35 14.96
C LYS A 566 -0.07 -3.20 16.16
N ARG A 567 0.60 -4.28 16.55
CA ARG A 567 1.48 -4.29 17.73
C ARG A 567 2.67 -3.36 17.56
N HIS A 568 3.26 -3.36 16.37
CA HIS A 568 4.45 -2.59 16.04
C HIS A 568 4.13 -1.35 15.21
N GLN A 569 2.90 -0.82 15.31
CA GLN A 569 2.44 0.33 14.52
C GLN A 569 3.27 1.61 14.72
N ASN A 570 3.97 1.73 15.86
CA ASN A 570 4.82 2.87 16.17
C ASN A 570 6.28 2.73 15.71
N SER A 571 6.66 1.58 15.14
CA SER A 571 8.01 1.29 14.62
C SER A 571 8.00 1.28 13.11
N ILE A 572 9.09 1.62 12.43
CA ILE A 572 9.22 1.34 10.99
C ILE A 572 9.09 -0.16 10.77
N LEU A 573 8.25 -0.58 9.81
CA LEU A 573 8.06 -1.99 9.49
C LEU A 573 8.74 -2.30 8.17
N ILE A 574 9.55 -3.35 8.13
CA ILE A 574 10.05 -3.97 6.91
C ILE A 574 9.65 -5.44 6.92
N VAL A 575 8.91 -5.88 5.90
CA VAL A 575 8.49 -7.27 5.75
C VAL A 575 9.10 -7.83 4.48
N SER A 576 9.93 -8.86 4.63
CA SER A 576 10.37 -9.67 3.50
C SER A 576 9.29 -10.70 3.19
N TYR A 577 8.91 -10.81 1.91
CA TYR A 577 7.81 -11.65 1.52
C TYR A 577 7.92 -12.12 0.06
N SER A 578 7.68 -13.40 -0.20
CA SER A 578 7.76 -13.97 -1.55
C SER A 578 6.49 -13.69 -2.38
N SER A 579 6.65 -13.40 -3.67
CA SER A 579 5.54 -13.15 -4.60
C SER A 579 4.56 -14.33 -4.79
N ASN A 580 4.97 -15.55 -4.43
CA ASN A 580 4.14 -16.76 -4.55
C ASN A 580 3.41 -17.14 -3.25
N SER A 581 3.33 -16.19 -2.31
CA SER A 581 2.78 -16.40 -0.97
C SER A 581 1.48 -15.61 -0.75
N LEU A 582 0.68 -16.05 0.24
CA LEU A 582 -0.55 -15.36 0.67
C LEU A 582 -0.44 -14.86 2.11
N PRO A 583 -0.81 -13.60 2.42
CA PRO A 583 -1.58 -12.67 1.59
C PRO A 583 -0.86 -12.16 0.33
N THR A 584 -1.62 -11.89 -0.73
CA THR A 584 -1.12 -11.30 -1.98
C THR A 584 -0.50 -9.92 -1.74
N LYS A 585 0.22 -9.39 -2.73
CA LYS A 585 0.82 -8.05 -2.67
C LYS A 585 -0.21 -6.98 -2.29
N ASP A 586 -1.38 -6.95 -2.93
CA ASP A 586 -2.41 -5.95 -2.68
C ASP A 586 -3.05 -6.13 -1.30
N GLU A 587 -3.24 -7.37 -0.86
CA GLU A 587 -3.73 -7.68 0.49
C GLU A 587 -2.72 -7.24 1.57
N MET A 588 -1.43 -7.48 1.36
CA MET A 588 -0.36 -7.03 2.27
C MET A 588 -0.32 -5.50 2.36
N LEU A 589 -0.40 -4.79 1.22
CA LEU A 589 -0.48 -3.33 1.18
C LEU A 589 -1.71 -2.83 1.95
N ALA A 590 -2.88 -3.43 1.72
CA ALA A 590 -4.12 -3.08 2.40
C ALA A 590 -4.06 -3.33 3.91
N LEU A 591 -3.46 -4.45 4.36
CA LEU A 591 -3.26 -4.77 5.78
C LEU A 591 -2.36 -3.74 6.46
N MET A 592 -1.24 -3.40 5.84
CA MET A 592 -0.26 -2.48 6.41
C MET A 592 -0.78 -1.04 6.45
N ALA A 593 -1.54 -0.62 5.42
CA ALA A 593 -2.13 0.72 5.32
C ALA A 593 -3.18 1.02 6.42
N LYS A 594 -3.67 0.01 7.14
CA LYS A 594 -4.52 0.22 8.33
C LYS A 594 -3.77 0.91 9.47
N TYR A 595 -2.46 0.68 9.56
CA TYR A 595 -1.64 1.07 10.71
C TYR A 595 -0.52 2.06 10.35
N LYS A 596 -0.28 2.29 9.06
CA LYS A 596 0.81 3.12 8.54
C LYS A 596 0.31 4.24 7.66
N LYS A 597 0.93 5.41 7.78
CA LYS A 597 0.58 6.57 6.95
C LYS A 597 1.09 6.40 5.53
N ARG A 598 2.24 5.76 5.37
CA ARG A 598 2.82 5.41 4.08
C ARG A 598 3.19 3.94 4.06
N VAL A 599 2.88 3.29 2.94
CA VAL A 599 3.25 1.92 2.65
C VAL A 599 3.84 1.89 1.25
N GLU A 600 5.05 1.34 1.14
CA GLU A 600 5.77 1.15 -0.11
C GLU A 600 6.15 -0.32 -0.28
N VAL A 601 6.43 -0.70 -1.52
CA VAL A 601 6.87 -2.06 -1.85
C VAL A 601 8.01 -1.99 -2.86
N VAL A 602 9.13 -2.58 -2.48
CA VAL A 602 10.29 -2.77 -3.35
C VAL A 602 10.28 -4.20 -3.86
N SER A 603 10.26 -4.38 -5.19
CA SER A 603 10.38 -5.69 -5.83
C SER A 603 11.83 -6.00 -6.15
N ILE A 604 12.29 -7.20 -5.81
CA ILE A 604 13.64 -7.70 -6.08
C ILE A 604 13.50 -9.02 -6.84
N ASP A 605 14.10 -9.11 -8.02
CA ASP A 605 14.14 -10.38 -8.76
C ASP A 605 15.03 -11.37 -8.00
N HIS A 606 14.44 -12.46 -7.47
CA HIS A 606 15.16 -13.42 -6.64
C HIS A 606 14.89 -14.87 -7.06
N ARG A 607 15.95 -15.62 -7.39
CA ARG A 607 15.84 -17.03 -7.76
C ARG A 607 16.01 -17.92 -6.53
N TYR A 608 14.94 -18.60 -6.11
CA TYR A 608 15.06 -19.63 -5.08
C TYR A 608 15.83 -20.84 -5.61
N SER A 609 16.87 -21.25 -4.90
CA SER A 609 17.74 -22.35 -5.29
C SER A 609 17.21 -23.73 -4.85
N PHE A 610 15.92 -24.05 -5.03
CA PHE A 610 15.40 -25.41 -4.78
C PHE A 610 14.14 -25.73 -5.61
N GLY A 611 14.33 -26.34 -6.78
CA GLY A 611 13.27 -27.03 -7.51
C GLY A 611 13.35 -28.54 -7.28
N ASN A 612 12.47 -29.10 -6.45
CA ASN A 612 12.17 -30.52 -6.47
C ASN A 612 11.23 -30.79 -7.65
N GLN A 613 11.74 -31.41 -8.71
CA GLN A 613 11.06 -32.10 -9.83
C GLN A 613 11.69 -31.72 -11.18
N GLY A 614 12.84 -32.32 -11.48
CA GLY A 614 13.47 -32.23 -12.81
C GLY A 614 12.69 -32.89 -13.96
N HIS A 615 11.52 -33.48 -13.69
CA HIS A 615 10.68 -34.14 -14.70
C HIS A 615 9.46 -33.31 -15.15
N LYS A 616 9.26 -32.09 -14.61
CA LYS A 616 8.24 -31.14 -15.06
C LYS A 616 8.88 -29.89 -15.62
N VAL A 617 9.53 -30.03 -16.77
CA VAL A 617 10.29 -28.96 -17.44
C VAL A 617 9.37 -27.92 -18.12
N GLY A 618 8.04 -28.10 -18.06
CA GLY A 618 7.07 -27.20 -18.71
C GLY A 618 6.45 -26.09 -17.85
N ASP A 619 6.41 -26.20 -16.51
CA ASP A 619 5.53 -25.35 -15.67
C ASP A 619 6.21 -24.66 -14.47
N ASN A 620 7.50 -24.91 -14.20
CA ASN A 620 8.17 -24.31 -13.04
C ASN A 620 8.95 -23.05 -13.40
N ASN A 621 8.26 -21.91 -13.42
CA ASN A 621 8.90 -20.60 -13.35
C ASN A 621 9.60 -20.45 -11.99
N ASN A 622 10.88 -20.83 -11.91
CA ASN A 622 11.74 -20.59 -10.74
C ASN A 622 12.15 -19.10 -10.59
N GLN A 623 11.60 -18.21 -11.41
CA GLN A 623 11.69 -16.76 -11.23
C GLN A 623 10.55 -16.32 -10.30
N VAL A 624 10.92 -15.95 -9.08
CA VAL A 624 10.01 -15.43 -8.07
C VAL A 624 10.51 -14.02 -7.75
N GLN A 625 9.62 -13.09 -7.42
CA GLN A 625 10.04 -11.80 -6.89
C GLN A 625 10.01 -11.87 -5.37
N GLU A 626 11.04 -11.36 -4.70
CA GLU A 626 10.94 -11.05 -3.28
C GLU A 626 10.46 -9.60 -3.15
N TYR A 627 9.43 -9.39 -2.35
CA TYR A 627 8.92 -8.09 -1.98
C TYR A 627 9.50 -7.68 -0.63
N LEU A 628 9.98 -6.45 -0.54
CA LEU A 628 10.18 -5.75 0.73
C LEU A 628 9.05 -4.75 0.89
N PHE A 629 8.07 -5.07 1.75
CA PHE A 629 7.02 -4.12 2.12
C PHE A 629 7.54 -3.22 3.24
N VAL A 630 7.36 -1.91 3.09
CA VAL A 630 7.88 -0.92 4.02
C VAL A 630 6.76 -0.02 4.49
N GLY A 631 6.54 0.04 5.80
CA GLY A 631 5.47 0.81 6.42
C GLY A 631 5.99 1.79 7.47
N PHE A 632 5.76 3.08 7.30
CA PHE A 632 6.30 4.14 8.16
C PHE A 632 5.31 5.30 8.41
#